data_AF-A0A1G5M925-F1
#
_entry.id   AF-A0A1G5M925-F1
#
_cell.length_a   1.000
_cell.length_b   1.000
_cell.length_c   1.000
_cell.angle_alpha   90.00
_cell.angle_beta   90.00
_cell.angle_gamma   90.00
#
_symmetry.space_group_name_H-M   'P 1'
#
loop_
_entity.id
_entity.type
_entity.pdbx_description
1 polymer ?
#
loop_
_entity_poly.entity_id
_entity_poly.type
_entity_poly.pdbx_seq_one_letter_code
_entity_poly.pdbx_strand_id
1 'polypeptide(L)' 'MTKPPVKERAEALSSEMTDAQQAAIRVLANELHRLNQAVIGCVDAGLSVELQRTARHHSEDGFWGDLLVPIVVKQR' A
#
# COMPACT_ATOMS: atom_id res chain seq x y z
N MET A 1 -0.93 21.97 -19.79
CA MET A 1 -1.09 20.55 -20.16
C MET A 1 -1.65 19.82 -18.94
N THR A 2 -2.90 19.37 -18.99
CA THR A 2 -3.59 18.75 -17.86
C THR A 2 -3.06 17.32 -17.62
N LYS A 3 -2.75 16.99 -16.36
CA LYS A 3 -2.31 15.63 -15.97
C LYS A 3 -3.45 14.64 -16.27
N PRO A 4 -3.21 13.53 -17.01
CA PRO A 4 -4.22 12.48 -17.17
C PRO A 4 -4.73 11.92 -15.82
N PRO A 5 -5.98 11.44 -15.76
CA PRO A 5 -6.59 10.77 -14.61
C PRO A 5 -5.73 9.63 -14.07
N VAL A 6 -5.83 9.38 -12.76
CA VAL A 6 -5.08 8.32 -12.06
C VAL A 6 -5.31 6.95 -12.70
N LYS A 7 -6.54 6.68 -13.16
CA LYS A 7 -6.91 5.45 -13.85
C LYS A 7 -6.18 5.28 -15.19
N GLU A 8 -6.22 6.30 -16.05
CA GLU A 8 -5.52 6.27 -17.35
C GLU A 8 -3.99 6.13 -17.20
N ARG A 9 -3.41 6.75 -16.16
CA ARG A 9 -1.99 6.53 -15.85
C ARG A 9 -1.69 5.10 -15.43
N ALA A 10 -2.54 4.52 -14.58
CA ALA A 10 -2.35 3.15 -14.11
C ALA A 10 -2.48 2.17 -15.28
N GLU A 11 -3.43 2.39 -16.19
CA GLU A 11 -3.62 1.57 -17.39
C GLU A 11 -2.43 1.67 -18.35
N ALA A 12 -1.94 2.87 -18.66
CA ALA A 12 -0.79 3.07 -19.54
C ALA A 12 0.52 2.50 -18.96
N LEU A 13 0.74 2.62 -17.64
CA LEU A 13 1.90 2.02 -16.99
C LEU A 13 1.79 0.49 -16.92
N SER A 14 0.56 -0.06 -16.87
CA SER A 14 0.36 -1.52 -16.85
C SER A 14 0.70 -2.18 -18.18
N SER A 15 0.56 -1.49 -19.31
CA SER A 15 0.89 -2.05 -20.64
C SER A 15 2.38 -2.24 -20.89
N GLU A 16 3.24 -1.60 -20.09
CA GLU A 16 4.69 -1.74 -20.14
C GLU A 16 5.23 -2.75 -19.11
N MET A 17 4.37 -3.27 -18.23
CA MET A 17 4.79 -4.18 -17.16
C MET A 17 4.79 -5.63 -17.58
N THR A 18 5.85 -6.34 -17.18
CA THR A 18 5.93 -7.80 -17.30
C THR A 18 4.84 -8.48 -16.45
N ASP A 19 4.47 -9.71 -16.81
CA ASP A 19 3.49 -10.50 -16.06
C ASP A 19 3.87 -10.68 -14.59
N ALA A 20 5.17 -10.82 -14.31
CA ALA A 20 5.68 -10.93 -12.96
C ALA A 20 5.46 -9.65 -12.14
N GLN A 21 5.71 -8.47 -12.72
CA GLN A 21 5.45 -7.19 -12.08
C GLN A 21 3.94 -6.99 -11.83
N GLN A 22 3.10 -7.34 -12.81
CA GLN A 22 1.65 -7.28 -12.63
C GLN A 22 1.17 -8.23 -11.52
N ALA A 23 1.72 -9.45 -11.45
CA ALA A 23 1.42 -10.38 -10.37
C ALA A 23 1.83 -9.83 -9.00
N ALA A 24 3.02 -9.24 -8.88
CA ALA A 24 3.48 -8.59 -7.64
C ALA A 24 2.55 -7.45 -7.19
N ILE A 25 2.06 -6.61 -8.14
CA ILE A 25 1.08 -5.56 -7.85
C ILE A 25 -0.23 -6.15 -7.32
N ARG A 26 -0.73 -7.22 -7.95
CA ARG A 26 -1.96 -7.89 -7.49
C ARG A 26 -1.82 -8.44 -6.07
N VAL A 27 -0.66 -9.05 -5.76
CA VAL A 27 -0.36 -9.52 -4.40
C VAL A 27 -0.36 -8.34 -3.42
N LEU A 28 0.36 -7.26 -3.74
CA LEU A 28 0.41 -6.06 -2.88
C LEU A 28 -0.98 -5.47 -2.63
N ALA A 29 -1.82 -5.36 -3.67
CA ALA A 29 -3.19 -4.86 -3.54
C ALA A 29 -4.04 -5.74 -2.60
N ASN A 30 -3.88 -7.06 -2.70
CA ASN A 30 -4.57 -8.01 -1.83
C ASN A 30 -4.11 -7.91 -0.37
N GLU A 31 -2.81 -7.77 -0.12
CA GLU A 31 -2.28 -7.58 1.23
C GLU A 31 -2.73 -6.26 1.83
N LEU A 32 -2.73 -5.18 1.04
CA LEU A 32 -3.20 -3.88 1.50
C LEU A 32 -4.70 -3.93 1.86
N HIS A 33 -5.50 -4.62 1.07
CA HIS A 33 -6.91 -4.83 1.40
C HIS A 33 -7.07 -5.59 2.72
N ARG A 34 -6.31 -6.67 2.95
CA ARG A 34 -6.30 -7.40 4.22
C ARG A 34 -5.90 -6.53 5.39
N LEU A 35 -4.84 -5.72 5.24
CA LEU A 35 -4.40 -4.78 6.27
C LEU A 35 -5.51 -3.77 6.61
N ASN A 36 -6.19 -3.22 5.60
CA ASN A 36 -7.30 -2.31 5.83
C ASN A 36 -8.44 -2.97 6.61
N GLN A 37 -8.79 -4.22 6.30
CA GLN A 37 -9.81 -4.97 7.07
C GLN A 37 -9.37 -5.22 8.52
N ALA A 38 -8.08 -5.53 8.74
CA ALA A 38 -7.55 -5.69 10.09
C ALA A 38 -7.61 -4.38 10.90
N VAL A 39 -7.29 -3.25 10.27
CA VAL A 39 -7.43 -1.91 10.87
C VAL A 39 -8.88 -1.63 11.24
N ILE A 40 -9.83 -1.90 10.34
CA ILE A 40 -11.27 -1.77 10.62
C ILE A 40 -11.66 -2.61 11.84
N GLY A 41 -11.23 -3.87 11.91
CA GLY A 41 -11.50 -4.74 13.06
C GLY A 41 -10.95 -4.20 14.39
N CYS A 42 -9.76 -3.60 14.39
CA CYS A 42 -9.23 -2.93 15.58
C CYS A 42 -10.08 -1.72 15.99
N VAL A 43 -10.53 -0.94 15.01
CA VAL A 43 -11.37 0.25 15.25
C VAL A 43 -12.75 -0.15 15.79
N ASP A 44 -13.38 -1.17 15.22
CA ASP A 44 -14.64 -1.72 15.70
C ASP A 44 -14.52 -2.28 17.14
N ALA A 45 -13.33 -2.73 17.52
CA ALA A 45 -13.01 -3.14 18.89
C ALA A 45 -12.69 -1.97 19.85
N GLY A 46 -12.83 -0.71 19.39
CA GLY A 46 -12.62 0.49 20.21
C GLY A 46 -11.16 0.94 20.33
N LEU A 47 -10.30 0.57 19.38
CA LEU A 47 -8.90 1.01 19.32
C LEU A 47 -8.70 2.04 18.22
N SER A 48 -7.78 2.99 18.41
CA SER A 48 -7.25 3.80 17.31
C SER A 48 -6.00 3.15 16.76
N VAL A 49 -5.87 3.15 15.43
CA VAL A 49 -4.70 2.61 14.72
C VAL A 49 -4.14 3.66 13.77
N GLU A 50 -2.85 3.91 13.85
CA GLU A 50 -2.08 4.74 12.92
C GLU A 50 -1.00 3.89 12.26
N LEU A 51 -0.77 4.04 10.96
CA LEU A 51 0.35 3.37 10.27
C LEU A 51 1.48 4.36 10.08
N GLN A 52 2.58 4.15 10.79
CA GLN A 52 3.77 4.99 10.70
C GLN A 52 4.82 4.34 9.80
N ARG A 53 5.39 5.11 8.87
CA ARG A 53 6.57 4.67 8.12
C ARG A 53 7.81 4.73 9.02
N THR A 54 8.47 3.59 9.19
CA THR A 54 9.69 3.47 10.00
C THR A 54 10.94 3.33 9.14
N ALA A 55 10.79 2.74 7.95
CA ALA A 55 11.90 2.49 7.04
C ALA A 55 11.41 2.45 5.59
N ARG A 56 12.38 2.31 4.69
CA ARG A 56 12.16 2.07 3.28
C ARG A 56 13.02 0.91 2.84
N HIS A 57 12.42 -0.06 2.16
CA HIS A 57 13.17 -1.07 1.44
C HIS A 57 13.66 -0.46 0.13
N HIS A 58 14.92 -0.70 -0.19
CA HIS A 58 15.54 -0.27 -1.45
C HIS A 58 16.09 -1.50 -2.16
N SER A 59 15.81 -1.62 -3.46
CA SER A 59 16.49 -2.59 -4.32
C SER A 59 17.78 -2.00 -4.88
N GLU A 60 18.71 -2.85 -5.31
CA GLU A 60 19.96 -2.44 -5.96
C GLU A 60 19.72 -1.64 -7.26
N ASP A 61 18.61 -1.90 -7.96
CA ASP A 61 18.21 -1.20 -9.19
C ASP A 61 17.55 0.18 -8.96
N GLY A 62 17.55 0.68 -7.73
CA GLY A 62 17.02 2.02 -7.39
C GLY A 62 15.51 2.11 -7.13
N PHE A 63 14.77 0.99 -7.17
CA PHE A 63 13.39 0.93 -6.71
C PHE A 63 13.29 0.96 -5.18
N TRP A 64 12.15 1.39 -4.67
CA TRP A 64 11.93 1.47 -3.24
C TRP A 64 10.46 1.31 -2.84
N GLY A 65 10.23 0.93 -1.59
CA GLY A 65 8.90 0.79 -0.99
C GLY A 65 8.92 1.08 0.50
N ASP A 66 7.83 1.66 1.02
CA ASP A 66 7.74 2.03 2.43
C ASP A 66 7.43 0.82 3.30
N LEU A 67 8.10 0.71 4.46
CA LEU A 67 7.81 -0.27 5.49
C LEU A 67 7.09 0.43 6.64
N LEU A 68 5.89 -0.06 6.96
CA LEU A 68 4.98 0.54 7.93
C LEU A 68 4.91 -0.30 9.19
N VAL A 69 4.74 0.34 10.34
CA VAL A 69 4.36 -0.30 11.61
C VAL A 69 3.07 0.31 12.12
N PRO A 70 2.15 -0.48 12.70
CA PRO A 70 0.97 0.06 13.34
C PRO A 70 1.32 0.60 14.74
N ILE A 71 0.88 1.81 15.03
CA ILE A 71 0.78 2.36 16.37
C ILE A 71 -0.67 2.21 16.82
N VAL A 72 -0.90 1.43 17.89
CA VAL A 72 -2.23 1.11 18.38
C VAL A 72 -2.42 1.70 19.76
N VAL A 73 -3.47 2.52 19.93
CA VAL A 73 -3.78 3.19 21.19
C VAL A 73 -5.24 3.04 21.55
N LYS A 74 -5.54 2.95 22.84
CA LYS A 74 -6.91 3.04 23.36
C LYS A 74 -7.19 4.49 23.75
N GLN A 75 -8.23 5.09 23.19
CA GLN A 75 -8.68 6.41 23.64
C GLN A 75 -9.25 6.31 25.06
N ARG A 76 -8.92 7.29 25.91
CA ARG A 76 -9.38 7.36 27.29
C ARG A 76 -10.83 7.78 27.38
#